data_AF-L8JV42-F1
#
_entry.id   AF-L8JV42-F1
#
_cell.length_a   1.000
_cell.length_b   1.000
_cell.length_c   1.000
_cell.angle_alpha   90.00
_cell.angle_beta   90.00
_cell.angle_gamma   90.00
#
_symmetry.space_group_name_H-M   'P 1'
#
loop_
_entity.id
_entity.type
_entity.pdbx_description
1 polymer ?
#
loop_
_entity_poly.entity_id
_entity_poly.type
_entity_poly.pdbx_seq_one_letter_code
_entity_poly.pdbx_strand_id
1 'polypeptide(L)'
;MPAAAKVADTTTHGGTIVGPGEPTVLIGGMPAVVAGDMHVCVIPPPPAGGPHPPSPFSSGSGTVLIGGKPAIRTTDTCGCGAMSAVGEPTVLIG
;
A
#
# COMPACT_ATOMS: atom_id res chain seq x y z
N MET A 1 11.25 -8.49 -9.25
CA MET A 1 10.38 -7.29 -9.21
C MET A 1 9.13 -7.67 -8.43
N PRO A 2 8.81 -7.00 -7.31
CA PRO A 2 7.61 -7.29 -6.52
C PRO A 2 6.32 -6.90 -7.25
N ALA A 3 5.20 -7.51 -6.84
CA ALA A 3 3.89 -7.20 -7.36
C ALA A 3 3.45 -5.80 -6.91
N ALA A 4 2.74 -5.09 -7.79
CA ALA A 4 2.19 -3.78 -7.49
C ALA A 4 1.00 -3.88 -6.54
N ALA A 5 0.88 -2.94 -5.61
CA ALA A 5 -0.29 -2.81 -4.76
C ALA A 5 -1.39 -1.99 -5.44
N LYS A 6 -2.65 -2.32 -5.13
CA LYS A 6 -3.84 -1.61 -5.60
C LYS A 6 -4.78 -1.31 -4.44
N VAL A 7 -5.64 -0.30 -4.61
CA VAL A 7 -6.63 0.06 -3.58
C VAL A 7 -7.51 -1.16 -3.31
N ALA A 8 -7.89 -1.33 -2.03
CA ALA A 8 -8.60 -2.48 -1.49
C ALA A 8 -7.79 -3.77 -1.33
N ASP A 9 -6.48 -3.77 -1.59
CA ASP A 9 -5.62 -4.89 -1.24
C ASP A 9 -5.70 -5.21 0.26
N THR A 10 -5.81 -6.50 0.57
CA THR A 10 -5.62 -7.01 1.93
C THR A 10 -4.14 -6.92 2.29
N THR A 11 -3.83 -6.51 3.52
CA THR A 11 -2.46 -6.39 4.00
C THR A 11 -2.05 -7.56 4.88
N THR A 12 -0.75 -7.67 5.15
CA THR A 12 -0.17 -8.67 6.08
C THR A 12 -0.68 -8.57 7.51
N HIS A 13 -1.31 -7.45 7.90
CA HIS A 13 -1.99 -7.28 9.18
C HIS A 13 -3.50 -7.59 9.12
N GLY A 14 -4.00 -8.05 7.97
CA GLY A 14 -5.41 -8.40 7.76
C GLY A 14 -6.35 -7.21 7.54
N GLY A 15 -5.82 -5.98 7.49
CA GLY A 15 -6.59 -4.80 7.13
C GLY A 15 -6.48 -4.48 5.64
N THR A 16 -6.77 -3.24 5.27
CA THR A 16 -6.94 -2.87 3.85
C THR A 16 -6.15 -1.61 3.50
N ILE A 17 -5.65 -1.55 2.27
CA ILE A 17 -5.09 -0.31 1.71
C ILE A 17 -6.23 0.55 1.18
N VAL A 18 -6.30 1.80 1.65
CA VAL A 18 -7.31 2.79 1.29
C VAL A 18 -6.67 3.98 0.59
N GLY A 19 -7.42 4.54 -0.34
CA GLY A 19 -6.94 5.50 -1.33
C GLY A 19 -6.72 6.93 -0.85
N PRO A 20 -6.61 7.88 -1.80
CA PRO A 20 -7.28 7.83 -3.10
C PRO A 20 -6.63 6.93 -4.18
N GLY A 21 -5.37 6.52 -4.02
CA GLY A 21 -4.60 5.94 -5.13
C GLY A 21 -4.38 6.95 -6.25
N GLU A 22 -3.93 6.46 -7.40
CA GLU A 22 -3.89 7.22 -8.65
C GLU A 22 -5.05 6.76 -9.56
N PRO A 23 -6.18 7.49 -9.59
CA PRO A 23 -7.46 7.00 -10.13
C PRO A 23 -7.46 6.76 -11.65
N THR A 24 -6.49 7.30 -12.38
CA THR A 24 -6.35 7.14 -13.83
C THR A 24 -5.45 5.97 -14.21
N VAL A 25 -4.73 5.38 -13.27
CA VAL A 25 -3.85 4.22 -13.50
C VAL A 25 -4.41 3.03 -12.74
N LEU A 26 -4.99 2.09 -13.47
CA LEU A 26 -5.66 0.94 -12.88
C LEU A 26 -4.74 -0.29 -12.89
N ILE A 27 -4.65 -0.96 -11.75
CA ILE A 27 -3.95 -2.23 -11.54
C ILE A 27 -5.01 -3.24 -11.11
N GLY A 28 -5.21 -4.28 -11.91
CA GLY A 28 -6.27 -5.27 -11.66
C GLY A 28 -7.67 -4.66 -11.55
N GLY A 29 -7.94 -3.56 -12.27
CA GLY A 29 -9.21 -2.84 -12.28
C GLY A 29 -9.42 -1.82 -11.14
N MET A 30 -8.48 -1.72 -10.19
CA MET A 30 -8.54 -0.77 -9.07
C MET A 30 -7.47 0.31 -9.21
N PRO A 31 -7.66 1.52 -8.63
CA PRO A 31 -6.61 2.54 -8.62
C PRO A 31 -5.28 1.99 -8.06
N ALA A 32 -4.19 2.32 -8.73
CA ALA A 32 -2.84 1.97 -8.30
C ALA A 32 -2.51 2.69 -6.99
N VAL A 33 -1.87 1.99 -6.05
CA VAL A 33 -1.48 2.58 -4.76
C VAL A 33 -0.13 3.28 -4.91
N VAL A 34 -0.02 4.46 -4.31
CA VAL A 34 1.17 5.30 -4.34
C VAL A 34 1.55 5.78 -2.94
N ALA A 35 2.79 6.25 -2.79
CA ALA A 35 3.21 6.87 -1.53
C ALA A 35 2.25 8.02 -1.15
N GLY A 36 1.83 8.02 0.11
CA GLY A 36 0.79 8.88 0.67
C GLY A 36 -0.55 8.19 0.90
N ASP A 37 -0.83 7.06 0.25
CA ASP A 37 -2.02 6.25 0.55
C ASP A 37 -1.94 5.62 1.94
N MET A 38 -3.09 5.21 2.47
CA MET A 38 -3.22 4.82 3.87
C MET A 38 -3.51 3.32 4.00
N HIS A 39 -3.05 2.72 5.09
CA HIS A 39 -3.49 1.41 5.54
C HIS A 39 -4.41 1.56 6.76
N VAL A 40 -5.61 0.99 6.66
CA VAL A 40 -6.51 0.80 7.80
C VAL A 40 -6.18 -0.54 8.42
N CYS A 41 -5.48 -0.50 9.54
CA CYS A 41 -5.10 -1.67 10.32
C CYS A 41 -6.26 -2.15 11.19
N VAL A 42 -6.41 -3.47 11.31
CA VAL A 42 -7.41 -4.10 12.20
C VAL A 42 -6.84 -4.42 13.59
N ILE A 43 -5.52 -4.35 13.74
CA ILE A 43 -4.84 -4.60 15.01
C ILE A 43 -5.06 -3.37 15.92
N PRO A 44 -5.61 -3.53 17.14
CA PRO A 44 -5.73 -2.43 18.08
C PRO A 44 -4.36 -1.87 18.49
N PRO A 45 -4.24 -0.56 18.76
CA PRO A 45 -2.98 -0.01 19.26
C PRO A 45 -2.64 -0.62 20.63
N PRO A 46 -1.35 -0.88 20.93
CA PRO A 46 -0.94 -1.39 22.23
C PRO A 46 -1.20 -0.36 23.34
N PRO A 47 -1.27 -0.78 24.62
CA PRO A 47 -1.62 0.10 25.74
C PRO A 47 -0.71 1.32 25.91
N ALA A 48 0.56 1.22 25.48
CA ALA A 48 1.53 2.31 25.52
C ALA A 48 1.36 3.32 24.35
N GLY A 49 0.35 3.14 23.51
CA GLY A 49 0.25 3.79 22.20
C GLY A 49 1.17 3.12 21.17
N GLY A 50 0.92 3.34 19.89
CA GLY A 50 1.69 2.68 18.84
C GLY A 50 1.08 2.87 17.45
N PRO A 51 1.69 2.28 16.41
CA PRO A 51 1.51 2.75 15.04
C PRO A 51 0.28 2.18 14.32
N HIS A 52 -0.49 1.29 14.97
CA HIS A 52 -1.75 0.79 14.42
C HIS A 52 -2.87 1.85 14.60
N PRO A 53 -3.97 1.75 13.84
CA PRO A 53 -4.42 2.48 12.63
C PRO A 53 -4.82 3.98 12.75
N PRO A 54 -5.10 4.69 11.62
CA PRO A 54 -4.63 4.48 10.25
C PRO A 54 -3.19 5.01 10.04
N SER A 55 -2.40 4.34 9.19
CA SER A 55 -0.99 4.71 8.96
C SER A 55 -0.65 4.82 7.47
N PRO A 56 0.17 5.80 7.04
CA PRO A 56 0.51 6.02 5.63
C PRO A 56 1.57 5.04 5.12
N PHE A 57 1.57 4.79 3.80
CA PHE A 57 2.75 4.35 3.06
C PHE A 57 3.60 5.58 2.72
N SER A 58 4.67 5.83 3.48
CA SER A 58 5.50 7.04 3.32
C SER A 58 6.50 6.95 2.16
N SER A 59 6.78 5.74 1.68
CA SER A 59 7.71 5.47 0.58
C SER A 59 7.22 4.28 -0.26
N GLY A 60 7.81 4.13 -1.45
CA GLY A 60 7.49 3.06 -2.41
C GLY A 60 8.68 2.76 -3.32
N SER A 61 8.42 2.38 -4.57
CA SER A 61 9.44 2.18 -5.61
C SER A 61 10.37 3.39 -5.74
N GLY A 62 11.68 3.13 -5.85
CA GLY A 62 12.68 4.16 -6.10
C GLY A 62 12.81 4.56 -7.58
N THR A 63 12.19 3.82 -8.50
CA THR A 63 12.40 3.99 -9.96
C THR A 63 11.10 4.12 -10.74
N VAL A 64 9.99 3.61 -10.22
CA VAL A 64 8.68 3.66 -10.89
C VAL A 64 7.76 4.62 -10.16
N LEU A 65 7.36 5.65 -10.89
CA LEU A 65 6.38 6.64 -10.43
C LEU A 65 5.04 6.43 -11.14
N ILE A 66 3.95 6.53 -10.38
CA ILE A 66 2.58 6.57 -10.89
C ILE A 66 1.98 7.91 -10.45
N GLY A 67 1.44 8.70 -11.38
CA GLY A 67 0.97 10.05 -11.07
C GLY A 67 2.05 11.00 -10.51
N GLY A 68 3.33 10.70 -10.77
CA GLY A 68 4.46 11.44 -10.23
C GLY A 68 4.87 11.05 -8.80
N LYS A 69 4.24 10.03 -8.20
CA LYS A 69 4.55 9.54 -6.85
C LYS A 69 5.11 8.11 -6.89
N PRO A 70 5.97 7.70 -5.95
CA PRO A 70 6.45 6.33 -5.84
C PRO A 70 5.31 5.30 -5.81
N ALA A 71 5.37 4.28 -6.68
CA ALA A 71 4.39 3.19 -6.68
C ALA A 71 4.58 2.28 -5.46
N ILE A 72 3.50 1.83 -4.83
CA ILE A 72 3.56 0.87 -3.72
C ILE A 72 3.55 -0.56 -4.25
N ARG A 73 4.38 -1.41 -3.63
CA ARG A 73 4.62 -2.81 -4.01
C ARG A 73 4.47 -3.71 -2.79
N THR A 74 4.47 -5.01 -3.02
CA THR A 74 4.52 -6.04 -1.95
C THR A 74 5.86 -6.12 -1.22
N THR A 75 6.67 -5.06 -1.22
CA THR A 75 7.88 -4.92 -0.39
C THR A 75 7.88 -3.62 0.41
N ASP A 76 6.91 -2.75 0.16
CA ASP A 76 6.86 -1.41 0.74
C ASP A 76 5.91 -1.45 1.94
N THR A 77 6.37 -0.97 3.09
CA THR A 77 5.65 -1.03 4.36
C THR A 77 5.01 0.32 4.71
N CYS A 78 3.82 0.28 5.29
CA CYS A 78 3.18 1.45 5.89
C CYS A 78 3.72 1.70 7.31
N GLY A 79 3.30 2.81 7.93
CA GLY A 79 3.79 3.21 9.25
C GLY A 79 3.60 2.18 10.37
N CYS A 80 2.56 1.34 10.30
CA CYS A 80 2.37 0.24 11.25
C CYS A 80 3.15 -1.04 10.92
N GLY A 81 3.92 -1.05 9.83
CA GLY A 81 4.69 -2.21 9.36
C GLY A 81 3.93 -3.15 8.44
N ALA A 82 2.65 -2.90 8.15
CA ALA A 82 1.89 -3.71 7.20
C ALA A 82 2.31 -3.39 5.75
N MET A 83 2.10 -4.36 4.87
CA MET A 83 2.33 -4.25 3.42
C MET A 83 1.22 -4.98 2.67
N SER A 84 1.02 -4.70 1.38
CA SER A 84 0.10 -5.51 0.57
C SER A 84 0.50 -6.99 0.67
N ALA A 85 -0.47 -7.85 0.99
CA ALA A 85 -0.19 -9.27 1.25
C ALA A 85 0.21 -10.01 -0.04
N VAL A 86 -0.42 -9.66 -1.16
CA VAL A 86 -0.23 -10.34 -2.46
C VAL A 86 -0.01 -9.35 -3.61
N GLY A 87 -0.62 -8.17 -3.57
CA GLY A 87 -0.63 -7.24 -4.70
C GLY A 87 -1.34 -7.80 -5.92
N GLU A 88 -1.03 -7.27 -7.09
CA GLU A 88 -1.46 -7.77 -8.41
C GLU A 88 -0.35 -8.61 -9.04
N PRO A 89 -0.45 -9.96 -9.03
CA PRO A 89 0.66 -10.85 -9.40
C PRO A 89 1.18 -10.70 -10.83
N THR A 90 0.36 -10.18 -11.75
CA THR A 90 0.74 -9.98 -13.15
C THR A 90 1.33 -8.60 -13.43
N VAL A 91 1.35 -7.69 -12.46
CA VAL A 91 1.91 -6.33 -12.61
C VAL A 91 3.11 -6.21 -11.68
N LEU A 92 4.32 -6.37 -12.25
CA LEU A 92 5.57 -6.33 -11.50
C LEU A 92 6.26 -4.97 -11.67
N ILE A 93 6.60 -4.33 -10.55
CA ILE A 93 7.20 -2.99 -10.52
C ILE A 93 8.63 -3.07 -9.97
N GLY A 94 9.55 -2.36 -10.62
CA GLY A 94 10.97 -2.23 -10.24
C GLY A 94 11.20 -1.52 -8.92
#